data_AF-A0A834HZG3-F1
#
_entry.id   AF-A0A834HZG3-F1
#
_cell.length_a   1.000
_cell.length_b   1.000
_cell.length_c   1.000
_cell.angle_alpha   90.00
_cell.angle_beta   90.00
_cell.angle_gamma   90.00
#
_symmetry.space_group_name_H-M   'P 1'
#
loop_
_entity.id
_entity.type
_entity.pdbx_description
1 polymer ?
#
loop_
_entity_poly.entity_id
_entity_poly.type
_entity_poly.pdbx_seq_one_letter_code
_entity_poly.pdbx_strand_id
1 'polypeptide(L)'
;MDTEQFKQFAGASLDFIADYCENIRDLPVLPDVEPGYLSRKLPQTAPKTGESWKDIMEDIKSSILPGLTQWHSPYFHAFFPTGQSYPAIIGELFMAGIGATVSNW
;
A
#
# COMPACT_ATOMS: atom_id res chain seq x y z
N MET A 1 12.52 -2.62 -13.70
CA MET A 1 12.31 -1.19 -13.45
C MET A 1 13.66 -0.51 -13.48
N ASP A 2 13.79 0.61 -14.19
CA ASP A 2 14.98 1.47 -14.16
C ASP A 2 14.76 2.70 -13.25
N THR A 3 15.77 3.58 -13.13
CA THR A 3 15.72 4.77 -12.27
C THR A 3 14.59 5.74 -12.64
N GLU A 4 14.30 5.93 -13.92
CA GLU A 4 13.26 6.86 -14.35
C GLU A 4 11.87 6.29 -14.07
N GLN A 5 11.67 5.00 -14.33
CA GLN A 5 10.46 4.29 -13.93
C GLN A 5 10.27 4.28 -12.42
N PHE A 6 11.36 4.14 -11.64
CA PHE A 6 11.32 4.21 -10.18
C PHE A 6 10.83 5.59 -9.71
N LYS A 7 11.41 6.68 -10.23
CA LYS A 7 11.00 8.05 -9.86
C LYS A 7 9.52 8.30 -10.19
N GLN A 8 9.07 7.86 -11.36
CA GLN A 8 7.67 7.99 -11.77
C GLN A 8 6.74 7.21 -10.82
N PHE A 9 7.09 5.95 -10.54
CA PHE A 9 6.26 5.12 -9.67
C PHE A 9 6.27 5.62 -8.22
N ALA A 10 7.42 6.07 -7.70
CA ALA A 10 7.54 6.66 -6.37
C ALA A 10 6.67 7.92 -6.23
N GLY A 11 6.72 8.83 -7.21
CA GLY A 11 5.86 10.02 -7.22
C GLY A 11 4.39 9.65 -7.20
N ALA A 12 3.96 8.78 -8.11
CA ALA A 12 2.57 8.31 -8.17
C ALA A 12 2.10 7.59 -6.89
N SER A 13 3.01 6.88 -6.22
CA SER A 13 2.71 6.20 -4.96
C SER A 13 2.55 7.19 -3.81
N LEU A 14 3.39 8.23 -3.75
CA LEU A 14 3.27 9.28 -2.75
C LEU A 14 1.98 10.08 -2.91
N ASP A 15 1.63 10.44 -4.15
CA ASP A 15 0.36 11.12 -4.47
C ASP A 15 -0.83 10.25 -4.02
N PHE A 16 -0.82 8.95 -4.37
CA PHE A 16 -1.85 8.01 -3.95
C PHE A 16 -1.96 7.88 -2.41
N ILE A 17 -0.85 7.81 -1.70
CA ILE A 17 -0.84 7.71 -0.23
C ILE A 17 -1.40 8.99 0.40
N ALA A 18 -1.02 10.16 -0.11
CA ALA A 18 -1.53 11.43 0.38
C ALA A 18 -3.05 11.53 0.19
N ASP A 19 -3.54 11.22 -1.02
CA ASP A 19 -4.97 11.19 -1.33
C ASP A 19 -5.71 10.18 -0.46
N TYR A 20 -5.15 8.98 -0.27
CA TYR A 20 -5.74 7.94 0.57
C TYR A 20 -5.85 8.39 2.03
N CYS A 21 -4.79 8.96 2.61
CA CYS A 21 -4.79 9.45 3.99
C CYS A 21 -5.75 10.62 4.19
N GLU A 22 -5.86 11.54 3.22
CA GLU A 22 -6.78 12.68 3.30
C GLU A 22 -8.26 12.25 3.22
N ASN A 23 -8.55 11.26 2.38
CA ASN A 23 -9.92 10.82 2.11
C ASN A 23 -10.31 9.51 2.84
N ILE A 24 -9.47 8.99 3.74
CA ILE A 24 -9.72 7.71 4.43
C ILE A 24 -11.05 7.68 5.21
N ARG A 25 -11.54 8.85 5.62
CA ARG A 25 -12.82 9.01 6.34
C ARG A 25 -14.04 8.64 5.49
N ASP A 26 -13.90 8.67 4.17
CA ASP A 26 -14.97 8.38 3.21
C ASP A 26 -15.00 6.90 2.82
N LEU A 27 -13.99 6.13 3.23
CA LEU A 27 -13.91 4.69 3.00
C LEU A 27 -14.67 3.91 4.09
N PRO A 28 -15.34 2.80 3.74
CA PRO A 28 -15.96 1.93 4.73
C PRO A 28 -14.88 1.34 5.65
N VAL A 29 -15.08 1.46 6.96
CA VAL A 29 -14.09 1.02 7.96
C VAL A 29 -13.78 -0.47 7.84
N LEU A 30 -14.82 -1.28 7.66
CA LEU A 30 -14.73 -2.72 7.44
C LEU A 30 -15.02 -3.02 5.96
N PRO A 31 -14.25 -3.94 5.35
CA PRO A 31 -14.46 -4.30 3.95
C PRO A 31 -15.72 -5.16 3.78
N ASP A 32 -16.38 -5.03 2.64
CA ASP A 32 -17.52 -5.86 2.23
C ASP A 32 -17.05 -6.99 1.30
N VAL A 33 -16.28 -7.93 1.86
CA VAL A 33 -15.69 -9.05 1.12
C VAL A 33 -15.80 -10.35 1.91
N GLU A 34 -15.82 -11.47 1.18
CA GLU A 34 -15.85 -12.80 1.77
C GLU A 34 -14.45 -13.44 1.88
N PRO A 35 -14.25 -14.40 2.80
CA PRO A 35 -13.06 -15.22 2.83
C PRO A 35 -12.72 -15.83 1.45
N GLY A 36 -11.46 -15.68 1.05
CA GLY A 36 -10.96 -16.14 -0.23
C GLY A 36 -11.30 -15.27 -1.45
N TYR A 37 -11.91 -14.07 -1.29
CA TYR A 37 -12.22 -13.21 -2.43
C TYR A 37 -10.96 -12.89 -3.28
N LEU A 38 -9.83 -12.62 -2.61
CA LEU A 38 -8.59 -12.23 -3.29
C LEU A 38 -7.95 -13.41 -4.01
N SER A 39 -7.94 -14.61 -3.42
CA SER A 39 -7.37 -15.80 -4.06
C SER A 39 -8.13 -16.21 -5.33
N ARG A 40 -9.43 -15.87 -5.41
CA ARG A 40 -10.23 -16.07 -6.63
C ARG A 40 -9.93 -15.04 -7.72
N LYS A 41 -9.42 -13.85 -7.37
CA LYS A 41 -9.05 -12.79 -8.31
C LYS A 41 -7.62 -12.94 -8.85
N LEU A 42 -6.70 -13.45 -8.03
CA LEU A 42 -5.28 -13.55 -8.39
C LEU A 42 -4.98 -14.77 -9.27
N PRO A 43 -3.96 -14.70 -10.14
CA PRO A 43 -3.50 -15.85 -10.91
C PRO A 43 -2.95 -16.94 -9.98
N GLN A 44 -3.10 -18.20 -10.38
CA GLN A 44 -2.64 -19.36 -9.60
C GLN A 44 -1.12 -19.49 -9.54
N THR A 45 -0.39 -18.84 -10.45
CA THR A 45 1.06 -18.88 -10.54
C THR A 45 1.59 -17.47 -10.80
N ALA A 46 2.76 -17.16 -10.25
CA ALA A 46 3.44 -15.90 -10.53
C ALA A 46 3.70 -15.71 -12.04
N PRO A 47 3.63 -14.48 -12.56
CA PRO A 47 3.90 -14.20 -13.96
C PRO A 47 5.37 -14.51 -14.29
N LYS A 48 5.61 -15.06 -15.47
CA LYS A 48 6.98 -15.40 -15.94
C LYS A 48 7.79 -14.17 -16.34
N THR A 49 7.10 -13.08 -16.67
CA THR A 49 7.67 -11.81 -17.10
C THR A 49 7.12 -10.71 -16.21
N GLY A 50 7.94 -9.70 -15.93
CA GLY A 50 7.49 -8.55 -15.13
C GLY A 50 6.36 -7.78 -15.80
N GLU A 51 5.46 -7.25 -14.98
CA GLU A 51 4.34 -6.40 -15.39
C GLU A 51 4.70 -4.92 -15.21
N SER A 52 3.92 -4.03 -15.82
CA SER A 52 4.17 -2.60 -15.66
C SER A 52 3.76 -2.15 -14.26
N TRP A 53 4.48 -1.16 -13.69
CA TRP A 53 4.10 -0.61 -12.38
C TRP A 53 2.69 0.00 -12.38
N LYS A 54 2.18 0.42 -13.54
CA LYS A 54 0.84 0.96 -13.70
C LYS A 54 -0.22 -0.10 -13.50
N ASP A 55 0.00 -1.29 -14.07
CA ASP A 55 -0.89 -2.44 -13.88
C ASP A 55 -0.92 -2.85 -12.41
N ILE A 56 0.26 -2.92 -11.77
CA ILE A 56 0.37 -3.21 -10.34
C ILE A 56 -0.34 -2.15 -9.47
N MET A 57 -0.23 -0.86 -9.81
CA MET A 57 -0.93 0.20 -9.08
C MET A 57 -2.46 0.08 -9.23
N GLU A 58 -2.94 -0.32 -10.40
CA GLU A 58 -4.36 -0.56 -10.63
C GLU A 58 -4.86 -1.79 -9.86
N ASP A 59 -4.05 -2.85 -9.75
CA ASP A 59 -4.37 -4.02 -8.94
C ASP A 59 -4.43 -3.69 -7.44
N ILE A 60 -3.55 -2.82 -6.94
CA ILE A 60 -3.62 -2.32 -5.56
C ILE A 60 -4.99 -1.64 -5.33
N LYS A 61 -5.42 -0.79 -6.26
CA LYS A 61 -6.68 -0.05 -6.14
C LYS A 61 -7.92 -0.94 -6.27
N SER A 62 -7.92 -1.85 -7.23
CA SER A 62 -9.10 -2.64 -7.62
C SER A 62 -9.24 -3.96 -6.86
N SER A 63 -8.12 -4.54 -6.40
CA SER A 63 -8.09 -5.85 -5.77
C SER A 63 -7.72 -5.80 -4.29
N ILE A 64 -6.80 -4.91 -3.88
CA ILE A 64 -6.32 -4.88 -2.49
C ILE A 64 -7.16 -3.93 -1.62
N LEU A 65 -7.27 -2.65 -2.00
CA LEU A 65 -7.99 -1.63 -1.21
C LEU A 65 -9.40 -2.04 -0.75
N PRO A 66 -10.25 -2.67 -1.60
CA PRO A 66 -11.61 -3.02 -1.20
C PRO A 66 -11.68 -4.05 -0.07
N GLY A 67 -10.61 -4.82 0.15
CA GLY A 67 -10.53 -5.81 1.21
C GLY A 67 -9.73 -5.37 2.44
N LEU A 68 -9.32 -4.10 2.52
CA LEU A 68 -8.59 -3.57 3.67
C LEU A 68 -9.55 -3.05 4.74
N THR A 69 -9.28 -3.41 5.99
CA THR A 69 -9.82 -2.72 7.16
C THR A 69 -9.08 -1.39 7.33
N GLN A 70 -9.82 -0.29 7.44
CA GLN A 70 -9.27 1.07 7.50
C GLN A 70 -8.89 1.45 8.94
N TRP A 71 -7.76 0.94 9.42
CA TRP A 71 -7.29 1.13 10.80
C TRP A 71 -7.11 2.60 11.21
N HIS A 72 -6.74 3.46 10.26
CA HIS A 72 -6.52 4.89 10.50
C HIS A 72 -7.76 5.76 10.20
N SER A 73 -8.91 5.13 9.90
CA SER A 73 -10.16 5.86 9.80
C SER A 73 -10.53 6.46 11.17
N PRO A 74 -11.04 7.70 11.24
CA PRO A 74 -11.51 8.28 12.49
C PRO A 74 -12.71 7.52 13.10
N TYR A 75 -13.32 6.60 12.34
CA TYR A 75 -14.44 5.77 12.77
C TYR A 75 -14.03 4.35 13.18
N PHE A 76 -12.73 4.02 13.20
CA PHE A 76 -12.22 2.74 13.68
C PHE A 76 -12.02 2.78 15.21
N HIS A 77 -12.82 2.01 15.94
CA HIS A 77 -12.79 1.96 17.42
C HIS A 77 -12.59 0.55 17.98
N ALA A 78 -12.14 -0.39 17.16
CA ALA A 78 -11.80 -1.74 17.61
C ALA A 78 -10.35 -1.81 18.10
N PHE A 79 -10.04 -2.75 19.00
CA PHE A 79 -8.69 -3.04 19.50
C PHE A 79 -7.96 -1.81 20.08
N PHE A 80 -6.72 -1.56 19.67
CA PHE A 80 -5.87 -0.44 20.06
C PHE A 80 -5.40 0.33 18.81
N PRO A 81 -5.18 1.65 18.91
CA PRO A 81 -4.72 2.44 17.78
C PRO A 81 -3.32 2.01 17.33
N THR A 82 -3.11 2.01 16.02
CA THR A 82 -1.80 1.80 15.39
C THR A 82 -1.19 3.15 15.01
N GLY A 83 0.13 3.29 15.15
CA GLY A 83 0.83 4.52 14.81
C GLY A 83 1.08 4.63 13.31
N GLN A 84 0.65 5.74 12.69
CA GLN A 84 1.02 6.11 11.32
C GLN A 84 1.06 7.64 11.22
N SER A 85 2.08 8.16 10.56
CA SER A 85 2.22 9.59 10.26
C SER A 85 3.05 9.78 8.99
N TYR A 86 2.91 10.93 8.32
CA TYR A 86 3.73 11.23 7.15
C TYR A 86 5.24 11.20 7.43
N PRO A 87 5.76 11.74 8.56
CA PRO A 87 7.18 11.60 8.90
C PRO A 87 7.65 10.15 9.01
N ALA A 88 6.82 9.26 9.57
CA ALA A 88 7.16 7.84 9.69
C ALA A 88 7.24 7.15 8.32
N ILE A 89 6.30 7.45 7.41
CA ILE A 89 6.31 6.92 6.03
C ILE A 89 7.59 7.35 5.28
N ILE A 90 7.96 8.63 5.39
CA ILE A 90 9.19 9.14 4.77
C ILE A 90 10.44 8.49 5.39
N GLY A 91 10.45 8.29 6.72
CA GLY A 91 11.52 7.57 7.41
C GLY A 91 11.72 6.16 6.85
N GLU A 92 10.62 5.41 6.67
CA GLU A 92 10.66 4.06 6.11
C GLU A 92 11.18 4.05 4.67
N LEU A 93 10.77 5.02 3.85
CA LEU A 93 11.28 5.17 2.48
C LEU A 93 12.80 5.37 2.45
N PHE A 94 13.35 6.19 3.35
CA PHE A 94 14.79 6.38 3.47
C PHE A 94 15.50 5.10 3.91
N MET A 95 14.97 4.41 4.92
CA MET A 95 15.54 3.16 5.41
C MET A 95 15.59 2.09 4.32
N ALA A 96 14.49 1.92 3.58
CA ALA A 96 14.41 0.99 2.46
C ALA A 96 15.38 1.36 1.31
N GLY A 97 15.51 2.65 1.00
CA GLY A 97 16.38 3.13 -0.08
C GLY A 97 17.88 3.07 0.24
N ILE A 98 18.27 3.37 1.49
CA ILE A 98 19.67 3.28 1.94
C ILE A 98 20.08 1.81 2.07
N GLY A 99 19.18 0.92 2.49
CA GLY A 99 19.43 -0.51 2.56
C GLY A 99 20.54 -0.91 3.55
N ALA A 100 20.82 -0.06 4.54
CA ALA A 100 21.87 -0.32 5.51
C ALA A 100 21.51 -1.50 6.43
N THR A 101 22.36 -2.51 6.46
CA THR A 101 22.28 -3.58 7.46
C THR A 101 23.16 -3.21 8.65
N VAL A 102 22.53 -2.73 9.73
CA VAL A 102 23.22 -2.23 10.93
C VAL A 102 23.45 -3.35 11.95
N SER A 103 24.20 -4.39 11.57
CA SER A 103 24.54 -5.50 12.47
C SER A 103 25.68 -5.15 13.45
N ASN A 104 26.45 -4.12 13.13
CA ASN A 104 27.53 -3.58 13.94
C ASN A 104 27.58 -2.05 13.74
N TRP A 105 28.38 -1.39 14.57
CA TRP A 105 28.63 0.04 14.49
C TRP A 105 29.68 0.34 13.42
#